data_AF-A0A229TVD2-F1
#
_entry.id   AF-A0A229TVD2-F1
#
_cell.length_a   1.000
_cell.length_b   1.000
_cell.length_c   1.000
_cell.angle_alpha   90.00
_cell.angle_beta   90.00
_cell.angle_gamma   90.00
#
_symmetry.space_group_name_H-M   'P 1'
#
loop_
_entity.id
_entity.type
_entity.pdbx_description
1 polymer ?
#
loop_
_entity_poly.entity_id
_entity_poly.type
_entity_poly.pdbx_seq_one_letter_code
_entity_poly.pdbx_strand_id
1 'polypeptide(L)'
;MDKKALLDSLRQATTTGSRELDRICEAAAAELMAAGAEPPFEVGSADFAADPFLICADRYWRLRFLELPTVETAARCAHWLTRSADVEQRTEIAQKWALGYAFITRDTVESARELTEASGWILEEHHGSSAIAYFATVYHAGKLRANFAFDDLRLFLDSALLALACDEHRNDPLFVALEAFAAFGSRTITAEHAITLLDKAWASPQRTLHVVDLCLNALAAAAPFEGQADLLRTRAEEAVAAFPDNHIFYFRLAAGQRMSRDCDTALDTIDTALRLLPATGNRGSHKLLQEQYLRERDMIQEGRQLAQWSAEERQRWAAQEASNADLRRTLQNSTVRAIELVTVFTAAIAFAVGSLQVTLAGTLAVKDRIWMIITFGAGLLAFALLIIGGTWWITRRRRNP
;
A
#
# COMPACT_ATOMS: atom_id res chain seq x y z
N MET A 1 -45.27 20.32 13.67
CA MET A 1 -44.06 20.23 14.50
C MET A 1 -43.89 21.54 15.25
N ASP A 2 -43.70 21.50 16.57
CA ASP A 2 -43.41 22.69 17.37
C ASP A 2 -41.90 22.98 17.34
N LYS A 3 -41.51 24.06 16.63
CA LYS A 3 -40.10 24.47 16.50
C LYS A 3 -39.44 24.72 17.86
N LYS A 4 -40.17 25.26 18.83
CA LYS A 4 -39.59 25.60 20.14
C LYS A 4 -39.25 24.31 20.91
N ALA A 5 -40.19 23.36 20.94
CA ALA A 5 -39.98 22.07 21.59
C ALA A 5 -38.79 21.30 20.99
N LEU A 6 -38.64 21.31 19.67
CA LEU A 6 -37.49 20.70 18.98
C LEU A 6 -36.16 21.31 19.44
N LEU A 7 -36.05 22.65 19.44
CA LEU A 7 -34.82 23.35 19.83
C LEU A 7 -34.48 23.11 21.30
N ASP A 8 -35.47 23.11 22.18
CA ASP A 8 -35.26 22.86 23.60
C ASP A 8 -34.80 21.41 23.86
N SER A 9 -35.34 20.44 23.11
CA SER A 9 -34.91 19.03 23.15
C SER A 9 -33.43 18.87 22.72
N LEU A 10 -33.05 19.46 21.58
CA LEU A 10 -31.66 19.39 21.09
C LEU A 10 -30.67 20.06 22.04
N ARG A 11 -31.03 21.20 22.64
CA ARG A 11 -30.19 21.87 23.65
C ARG A 11 -29.98 20.99 24.88
N GLN A 12 -31.03 20.34 25.36
CA GLN A 12 -30.92 19.43 26.52
C GLN A 12 -30.04 18.22 26.22
N ALA A 13 -30.05 17.73 24.97
CA ALA A 13 -29.26 16.59 24.54
C ALA A 13 -27.74 16.77 24.73
N THR A 14 -27.23 18.01 24.70
CA THR A 14 -25.80 18.32 24.97
C THR A 14 -25.31 17.83 26.34
N THR A 15 -26.20 17.76 27.32
CA THR A 15 -25.88 17.35 28.69
C THR A 15 -26.08 15.86 28.94
N THR A 16 -26.54 15.13 27.91
CA THR A 16 -26.81 13.69 27.99
C THR A 16 -25.60 12.88 27.49
N GLY A 17 -25.56 11.57 27.78
CA GLY A 17 -24.52 10.70 27.22
C GLY A 17 -24.64 10.54 25.70
N SER A 18 -23.54 10.23 25.01
CA SER A 18 -23.47 10.18 23.54
C SER A 18 -24.55 9.32 22.86
N ARG A 19 -24.92 8.19 23.46
CA ARG A 19 -26.00 7.31 22.94
C ARG A 19 -27.38 7.97 22.97
N GLU A 20 -27.63 8.76 24.00
CA GLU A 20 -28.91 9.44 24.16
C GLU A 20 -28.98 10.66 23.25
N LEU A 21 -27.87 11.40 23.11
CA LEU A 21 -27.70 12.44 22.09
C LEU A 21 -28.02 11.90 20.68
N ASP A 22 -27.39 10.79 20.29
CA ASP A 22 -27.65 10.15 18.99
C ASP A 22 -29.14 9.81 18.82
N ARG A 23 -29.77 9.21 19.83
CA ARG A 23 -31.19 8.84 19.80
C ARG A 23 -32.11 10.05 19.64
N ILE A 24 -31.83 11.15 20.36
CA ILE A 24 -32.62 12.39 20.30
C ILE A 24 -32.47 13.02 18.91
N CYS A 25 -31.24 13.13 18.38
CA CYS A 25 -30.99 13.68 17.05
C CYS A 25 -31.63 12.83 15.93
N GLU A 26 -31.61 11.50 16.04
CA GLU A 26 -32.29 10.61 15.09
C GLU A 26 -33.81 10.79 15.09
N ALA A 27 -34.43 10.87 16.28
CA ALA A 27 -35.86 11.10 16.40
C ALA A 27 -36.26 12.47 15.83
N ALA A 28 -35.53 13.52 16.20
CA ALA A 28 -35.74 14.88 15.70
C ALA A 28 -35.61 14.98 14.17
N ALA A 29 -34.58 14.34 13.60
CA ALA A 29 -34.38 14.28 12.15
C ALA A 29 -35.53 13.57 11.43
N ALA A 30 -36.04 12.46 12.00
CA ALA A 30 -37.18 11.73 11.44
C ALA A 30 -38.47 12.56 11.50
N GLU A 31 -38.70 13.32 12.58
CA GLU A 31 -39.85 14.24 12.67
C GLU A 31 -39.78 15.37 11.63
N LEU A 32 -38.60 15.97 11.44
CA LEU A 32 -38.36 16.98 10.40
C LEU A 32 -38.62 16.41 8.99
N MET A 33 -38.11 15.21 8.74
CA MET A 33 -38.29 14.47 7.49
C MET A 33 -39.76 14.22 7.19
N ALA A 34 -40.51 13.67 8.16
CA ALA A 34 -41.94 13.40 8.02
C ALA A 34 -42.78 14.68 7.83
N ALA A 35 -42.34 15.80 8.40
CA ALA A 35 -42.97 17.11 8.22
C ALA A 35 -42.61 17.78 6.88
N GLY A 36 -41.67 17.23 6.10
CA GLY A 36 -41.14 17.87 4.89
C GLY A 36 -40.41 19.19 5.18
N ALA A 37 -39.93 19.39 6.41
CA ALA A 37 -39.34 20.64 6.87
C ALA A 37 -37.83 20.51 7.01
N GLU A 38 -37.09 21.46 6.44
CA GLU A 38 -35.64 21.53 6.64
C GLU A 38 -35.29 21.93 8.09
N PRO A 39 -34.11 21.55 8.59
CA PRO A 39 -33.68 21.92 9.94
C PRO A 39 -33.73 23.44 10.12
N PRO A 40 -34.46 23.96 11.13
CA PRO A 40 -34.78 25.38 11.24
C PRO A 40 -33.82 26.14 12.18
N PHE A 41 -32.59 25.64 12.34
CA PHE A 41 -31.56 26.13 13.26
C PHE A 41 -30.22 26.32 12.53
N GLU A 42 -29.33 27.06 13.18
CA GLU A 42 -27.97 27.30 12.72
C GLU A 42 -27.00 26.28 13.31
N VAL A 43 -25.88 26.05 12.63
CA VAL A 43 -24.81 25.13 13.03
C VAL A 43 -23.53 25.93 13.21
N GLY A 44 -23.10 26.07 14.46
CA GLY A 44 -21.94 26.88 14.84
C GLY A 44 -20.63 26.12 15.02
N SER A 45 -20.63 24.80 14.82
CA SER A 45 -19.43 23.98 14.99
C SER A 45 -19.35 22.85 13.96
N ALA A 46 -18.14 22.36 13.72
CA ALA A 46 -17.89 21.10 13.01
C ALA A 46 -17.70 19.90 13.96
N ASP A 47 -18.24 19.94 15.19
CA ASP A 47 -18.11 18.84 16.15
C ASP A 47 -19.19 17.76 15.93
N PHE A 48 -18.83 16.76 15.12
CA PHE A 48 -19.70 15.63 14.80
C PHE A 48 -19.94 14.64 15.96
N ALA A 49 -19.31 14.84 17.12
CA ALA A 49 -19.46 13.98 18.28
C ALA A 49 -20.35 14.60 19.37
N ALA A 50 -20.35 15.92 19.50
CA ALA A 50 -21.04 16.60 20.60
C ALA A 50 -22.07 17.66 20.17
N ASP A 51 -22.03 18.20 18.94
CA ASP A 51 -22.97 19.23 18.52
C ASP A 51 -24.33 18.63 18.11
N PRO A 52 -25.40 18.80 18.90
CA PRO A 52 -26.71 18.22 18.62
C PRO A 52 -27.35 18.79 17.35
N PHE A 53 -27.04 20.05 16.99
CA PHE A 53 -27.59 20.70 15.82
C PHE A 53 -26.94 20.13 14.57
N LEU A 54 -25.61 20.03 14.55
CA LEU A 54 -24.88 19.40 13.45
C LEU A 54 -25.29 17.93 13.29
N ILE A 55 -25.33 17.15 14.38
CA ILE A 55 -25.71 15.73 14.33
C ILE A 55 -27.15 15.58 13.83
N CYS A 56 -28.11 16.37 14.34
CA CYS A 56 -29.49 16.32 13.87
C CYS A 56 -29.61 16.69 12.38
N ALA A 57 -28.89 17.73 11.92
CA ALA A 57 -28.89 18.11 10.52
C ALA A 57 -28.25 17.03 9.63
N ASP A 58 -27.17 16.41 10.08
CA ASP A 58 -26.53 15.26 9.41
C ASP A 58 -27.51 14.09 9.25
N ARG A 59 -28.21 13.71 10.34
CA ARG A 59 -29.22 12.64 10.27
C ARG A 59 -30.37 13.00 9.34
N TYR A 60 -30.83 14.24 9.35
CA TYR A 60 -31.90 14.69 8.45
C TYR A 60 -31.47 14.58 6.99
N TRP A 61 -30.32 15.18 6.62
CA TRP A 61 -29.85 15.14 5.24
C TRP A 61 -29.53 13.72 4.81
N ARG A 62 -28.97 12.90 5.69
CA ARG A 62 -28.79 11.46 5.44
C ARG A 62 -30.11 10.77 5.08
N LEU A 63 -31.19 11.02 5.81
CA LEU A 63 -32.51 10.46 5.48
C LEU A 63 -33.00 10.94 4.10
N ARG A 64 -32.81 12.23 3.79
CA ARG A 64 -33.13 12.80 2.46
C ARG A 64 -32.37 12.12 1.33
N PHE A 65 -31.07 11.89 1.50
CA PHE A 65 -30.25 11.19 0.51
C PHE A 65 -30.64 9.73 0.36
N LEU A 66 -31.04 9.04 1.43
CA LEU A 66 -31.51 7.67 1.34
C LEU A 66 -32.86 7.54 0.62
N GLU A 67 -33.72 8.56 0.71
CA GLU A 67 -35.00 8.59 -0.03
C GLU A 67 -34.80 9.01 -1.49
N LEU A 68 -34.02 10.06 -1.74
CA LEU A 68 -33.81 10.63 -3.07
C LEU A 68 -32.33 10.95 -3.29
N PRO A 69 -31.51 9.96 -3.70
CA PRO A 69 -30.05 10.07 -3.74
C PRO A 69 -29.51 10.86 -4.95
N THR A 70 -30.13 11.98 -5.32
CA THR A 70 -29.79 12.73 -6.55
C THR A 70 -28.82 13.89 -6.29
N VAL A 71 -28.17 14.35 -7.36
CA VAL A 71 -27.39 15.61 -7.41
C VAL A 71 -28.24 16.82 -7.00
N GLU A 72 -29.53 16.85 -7.33
CA GLU A 72 -30.44 17.91 -6.88
C GLU A 72 -30.60 17.94 -5.35
N THR A 73 -30.73 16.76 -4.70
CA THR A 73 -30.73 16.66 -3.24
C THR A 73 -29.42 17.19 -2.66
N ALA A 74 -28.30 16.91 -3.32
CA ALA A 74 -27.00 17.46 -2.91
C ALA A 74 -26.93 18.99 -3.01
N ALA A 75 -27.46 19.57 -4.09
CA ALA A 75 -27.52 21.01 -4.24
C ALA A 75 -28.43 21.68 -3.19
N ARG A 76 -29.59 21.08 -2.87
CA ARG A 76 -30.46 21.57 -1.78
C ARG A 76 -29.77 21.50 -0.42
N CYS A 77 -29.04 20.41 -0.15
CA CYS A 77 -28.23 20.25 1.05
C CYS A 77 -27.16 21.35 1.13
N ALA A 78 -26.43 21.59 0.04
CA ALA A 78 -25.41 22.63 -0.04
C ALA A 78 -25.99 24.03 0.15
N HIS A 79 -27.16 24.31 -0.43
CA HIS A 79 -27.87 25.56 -0.24
C HIS A 79 -28.26 25.76 1.23
N TRP A 80 -28.83 24.73 1.87
CA TRP A 80 -29.13 24.75 3.31
C TRP A 80 -27.88 24.98 4.16
N LEU A 81 -26.78 24.32 3.83
CA LEU A 81 -25.52 24.45 4.56
C LEU A 81 -24.97 25.88 4.44
N THR A 82 -25.03 26.47 3.25
CA THR A 82 -24.56 27.83 2.98
C THR A 82 -25.35 28.88 3.78
N ARG A 83 -26.64 28.66 4.00
CA ARG A 83 -27.48 29.59 4.80
C ARG A 83 -27.43 29.32 6.31
N SER A 84 -27.15 28.09 6.74
CA SER A 84 -27.37 27.66 8.13
C SER A 84 -26.09 27.36 8.91
N ALA A 85 -24.96 27.13 8.26
CA ALA A 85 -23.70 26.87 8.97
C ALA A 85 -22.80 28.12 8.99
N ASP A 86 -22.00 28.24 10.05
CA ASP A 86 -20.98 29.27 10.17
C ASP A 86 -19.91 29.13 9.08
N VAL A 87 -19.50 30.26 8.50
CA VAL A 87 -18.58 30.31 7.35
C VAL A 87 -17.30 29.53 7.60
N GLU A 88 -16.75 29.63 8.81
CA GLU A 88 -15.51 28.96 9.21
C GLU A 88 -15.64 27.43 9.27
N GLN A 89 -16.84 26.91 9.54
CA GLN A 89 -17.10 25.48 9.73
C GLN A 89 -17.58 24.80 8.44
N ARG A 90 -18.06 25.58 7.46
CA ARG A 90 -18.70 25.10 6.23
C ARG A 90 -17.83 24.12 5.45
N THR A 91 -16.54 24.41 5.28
CA THR A 91 -15.66 23.57 4.45
C THR A 91 -15.56 22.16 5.01
N GLU A 92 -15.33 22.02 6.32
CA GLU A 92 -15.22 20.71 6.95
C GLU A 92 -16.53 19.92 6.86
N ILE A 93 -17.66 20.59 7.18
CA ILE A 93 -18.98 19.96 7.10
C ILE A 93 -19.31 19.55 5.66
N ALA A 94 -19.10 20.45 4.70
CA ALA A 94 -19.38 20.23 3.29
C ALA A 94 -18.63 19.00 2.75
N GLN A 95 -17.33 18.91 3.02
CA GLN A 95 -16.49 17.81 2.54
C GLN A 95 -16.88 16.48 3.19
N LYS A 96 -17.12 16.47 4.51
CA LYS A 96 -17.57 15.27 5.23
C LYS A 96 -18.90 14.77 4.71
N TRP A 97 -19.87 15.67 4.55
CA TRP A 97 -21.21 15.35 4.08
C TRP A 97 -21.21 14.90 2.62
N ALA A 98 -20.59 15.66 1.71
CA ALA A 98 -20.57 15.30 0.30
C ALA A 98 -19.96 13.90 0.08
N LEU A 99 -18.78 13.62 0.66
CA LEU A 99 -18.12 12.32 0.51
C LEU A 99 -18.84 11.19 1.28
N GLY A 100 -19.36 11.49 2.48
CA GLY A 100 -20.05 10.52 3.32
C GLY A 100 -21.38 10.08 2.72
N TYR A 101 -22.20 11.03 2.26
CA TYR A 101 -23.45 10.74 1.58
C TYR A 101 -23.23 10.01 0.26
N ALA A 102 -22.23 10.43 -0.52
CA ALA A 102 -21.87 9.74 -1.75
C ALA A 102 -21.49 8.28 -1.53
N PHE A 103 -20.81 7.95 -0.44
CA PHE A 103 -20.45 6.57 -0.12
C PHE A 103 -21.67 5.70 0.19
N ILE A 104 -22.65 6.21 0.95
CA ILE A 104 -23.84 5.44 1.32
C ILE A 104 -24.85 5.32 0.17
N THR A 105 -24.81 6.21 -0.82
CA THR A 105 -25.68 6.20 -2.02
C THR A 105 -24.94 5.82 -3.30
N ARG A 106 -23.76 5.21 -3.19
CA ARG A 106 -22.89 4.90 -4.34
C ARG A 106 -23.52 4.00 -5.40
N ASP A 107 -24.59 3.28 -5.06
CA ASP A 107 -25.36 2.42 -5.95
C ASP A 107 -26.29 3.18 -6.91
N THR A 108 -26.38 4.51 -6.78
CA THR A 108 -27.28 5.36 -7.58
C THR A 108 -26.52 6.45 -8.34
N VAL A 109 -25.50 6.05 -9.12
CA VAL A 109 -24.72 6.98 -9.95
C VAL A 109 -25.61 7.60 -11.04
N GLU A 110 -25.65 8.92 -11.11
CA GLU A 110 -26.39 9.66 -12.12
C GLU A 110 -25.80 9.47 -13.53
N SER A 111 -26.68 9.34 -14.51
CA SER A 111 -26.34 9.33 -15.94
C SER A 111 -25.95 10.72 -16.44
N ALA A 112 -25.27 10.80 -17.59
CA ALA A 112 -24.90 12.06 -18.22
C ALA A 112 -26.10 12.99 -18.49
N ARG A 113 -27.27 12.42 -18.82
CA ARG A 113 -28.52 13.17 -19.03
C ARG A 113 -28.99 13.79 -17.71
N GLU A 114 -29.06 13.00 -16.64
CA GLU A 114 -29.48 13.47 -15.32
C GLU A 114 -28.52 14.54 -14.77
N LEU A 115 -27.21 14.37 -14.99
CA LEU A 115 -26.22 15.39 -14.65
C LEU A 115 -26.42 16.70 -15.41
N THR A 116 -26.76 16.62 -16.69
CA THR A 116 -27.03 17.81 -17.53
C THR A 116 -28.28 18.54 -17.05
N GLU A 117 -29.35 17.80 -16.77
CA GLU A 117 -30.61 18.34 -16.24
C GLU A 117 -30.40 18.99 -14.86
N ALA A 118 -29.73 18.29 -13.95
CA ALA A 118 -29.41 18.82 -12.63
C ALA A 118 -28.49 20.06 -12.69
N SER A 119 -27.52 20.08 -13.61
CA SER A 119 -26.64 21.24 -13.82
C SER A 119 -27.45 22.46 -14.26
N GLY A 120 -28.37 22.29 -15.22
CA GLY A 120 -29.26 23.36 -15.67
C GLY A 120 -30.09 23.92 -14.52
N TRP A 121 -30.72 23.04 -13.74
CA TRP A 121 -31.51 23.43 -12.57
C TRP A 121 -30.67 24.17 -11.51
N ILE A 122 -29.47 23.70 -11.18
CA ILE A 122 -28.57 24.37 -10.21
C ILE A 122 -28.18 25.78 -10.69
N LEU A 123 -27.82 25.90 -11.97
CA LEU A 123 -27.42 27.19 -12.54
C LEU A 123 -28.58 28.20 -12.54
N GLU A 124 -29.81 27.73 -12.82
CA GLU A 124 -31.02 28.56 -12.84
C GLU A 124 -31.49 28.94 -11.42
N GLU A 125 -31.72 27.95 -10.55
CA GLU A 125 -32.35 28.14 -9.23
C GLU A 125 -31.39 28.76 -8.21
N HIS A 126 -30.10 28.48 -8.31
CA HIS A 126 -29.09 28.96 -7.37
C HIS A 126 -28.17 30.02 -7.97
N HIS A 127 -28.60 30.65 -9.06
CA HIS A 127 -27.91 31.75 -9.75
C HIS A 127 -26.43 31.47 -10.04
N GLY A 128 -26.10 30.22 -10.36
CA GLY A 128 -24.73 29.80 -10.65
C GLY A 128 -23.78 29.81 -9.45
N SER A 129 -24.27 29.61 -8.22
CA SER A 129 -23.40 29.49 -7.03
C SER A 129 -22.36 28.37 -7.19
N SER A 130 -21.09 28.77 -7.31
CA SER A 130 -19.95 27.86 -7.45
C SER A 130 -19.79 26.92 -6.25
N ALA A 131 -20.10 27.38 -5.04
CA ALA A 131 -20.05 26.56 -3.82
C ALA A 131 -21.11 25.44 -3.80
N ILE A 132 -22.32 25.71 -4.30
CA ILE A 132 -23.38 24.69 -4.43
C ILE A 132 -23.00 23.68 -5.52
N ALA A 133 -22.53 24.16 -6.68
CA ALA A 133 -22.03 23.31 -7.75
C ALA A 133 -20.86 22.44 -7.27
N TYR A 134 -19.96 23.00 -6.46
CA TYR A 134 -18.83 22.30 -5.85
C TYR A 134 -19.28 21.15 -4.94
N PHE A 135 -20.18 21.40 -3.99
CA PHE A 135 -20.70 20.34 -3.12
C PHE A 135 -21.36 19.22 -3.93
N ALA A 136 -22.20 19.59 -4.90
CA ALA A 136 -22.90 18.64 -5.76
C ALA A 136 -21.92 17.82 -6.64
N THR A 137 -20.85 18.46 -7.12
CA THR A 137 -19.76 17.81 -7.85
C THR A 137 -19.00 16.83 -6.97
N VAL A 138 -18.59 17.24 -5.77
CA VAL A 138 -17.88 16.37 -4.82
C VAL A 138 -18.75 15.18 -4.41
N TYR A 139 -20.06 15.38 -4.26
CA TYR A 139 -21.01 14.29 -4.00
C TYR A 139 -21.02 13.27 -5.15
N HIS A 140 -21.23 13.70 -6.39
CA HIS A 140 -21.26 12.76 -7.52
C HIS A 140 -19.89 12.10 -7.77
N ALA A 141 -18.80 12.88 -7.72
CA ALA A 141 -17.43 12.37 -7.79
C ALA A 141 -17.15 11.36 -6.67
N GLY A 142 -17.67 11.60 -5.47
CA GLY A 142 -17.58 10.68 -4.34
C GLY A 142 -18.22 9.32 -4.61
N LYS A 143 -19.31 9.25 -5.37
CA LYS A 143 -19.97 8.00 -5.77
C LYS A 143 -19.09 7.21 -6.73
N LEU A 144 -18.61 7.89 -7.79
CA LEU A 144 -17.71 7.30 -8.78
C LEU A 144 -16.43 6.77 -8.12
N ARG A 145 -15.86 7.54 -7.21
CA ARG A 145 -14.71 7.14 -6.37
C ARG A 145 -15.03 5.89 -5.54
N ALA A 146 -16.18 5.86 -4.86
CA ALA A 146 -16.58 4.74 -4.00
C ALA A 146 -16.83 3.43 -4.77
N ASN A 147 -17.05 3.52 -6.08
CA ASN A 147 -17.18 2.40 -7.02
C ASN A 147 -15.89 2.09 -7.79
N PHE A 148 -14.80 2.82 -7.54
CA PHE A 148 -13.54 2.72 -8.30
C PHE A 148 -13.73 2.94 -9.82
N ALA A 149 -14.70 3.78 -10.20
CA ALA A 149 -14.97 4.14 -11.59
C ALA A 149 -14.00 5.25 -12.04
N PHE A 150 -12.71 4.94 -12.12
CA PHE A 150 -11.63 5.92 -12.30
C PHE A 150 -11.74 6.73 -13.60
N ASP A 151 -12.02 6.05 -14.72
CA ASP A 151 -12.12 6.72 -16.03
C ASP A 151 -13.37 7.60 -16.12
N ASP A 152 -14.50 7.14 -15.57
CA ASP A 152 -15.74 7.93 -15.49
C ASP A 152 -15.58 9.14 -14.56
N LEU A 153 -14.92 8.96 -13.41
CA LEU A 153 -14.57 10.05 -12.50
C LEU A 153 -13.71 11.10 -13.19
N ARG A 154 -12.68 10.67 -13.94
CA ARG A 154 -11.81 11.58 -14.69
C ARG A 154 -12.61 12.34 -15.75
N LEU A 155 -13.41 11.66 -16.57
CA LEU A 155 -14.23 12.28 -17.60
C LEU A 155 -15.23 13.29 -16.99
N PHE A 156 -15.84 12.94 -15.86
CA PHE A 156 -16.75 13.81 -15.13
C PHE A 156 -16.05 15.09 -14.65
N LEU A 157 -14.93 14.97 -13.92
CA LEU A 157 -14.20 16.13 -13.37
C LEU A 157 -13.62 17.04 -14.45
N ASP A 158 -13.24 16.49 -15.61
CA ASP A 158 -12.63 17.23 -16.71
C ASP A 158 -13.67 18.00 -17.55
N SER A 159 -14.83 17.38 -17.81
CA SER A 159 -15.71 17.83 -18.89
C SER A 159 -17.18 18.02 -18.55
N ALA A 160 -17.67 17.51 -17.41
CA ALA A 160 -19.08 17.66 -17.06
C ALA A 160 -19.42 19.12 -16.74
N LEU A 161 -20.57 19.61 -17.21
CA LEU A 161 -21.04 20.98 -16.95
C LEU A 161 -21.08 21.30 -15.45
N LEU A 162 -21.50 20.33 -14.62
CA LEU A 162 -21.53 20.47 -13.17
C LEU A 162 -20.13 20.75 -12.57
N ALA A 163 -19.13 19.99 -13.04
CA ALA A 163 -17.74 20.16 -12.59
C ALA A 163 -17.14 21.47 -13.08
N LEU A 164 -17.47 21.90 -14.31
CA LEU A 164 -17.06 23.19 -14.85
C LEU A 164 -17.70 24.37 -14.10
N ALA A 165 -18.93 24.21 -13.60
CA ALA A 165 -19.63 25.22 -12.79
C ALA A 165 -19.03 25.44 -11.39
N CYS A 166 -18.05 24.63 -10.98
CA CYS A 166 -17.31 24.84 -9.73
C CYS A 166 -16.37 26.05 -9.78
N ASP A 167 -16.02 26.55 -10.98
CA ASP A 167 -15.15 27.70 -11.20
C ASP A 167 -13.83 27.64 -10.37
N GLU A 168 -13.59 28.60 -9.47
CA GLU A 168 -12.37 28.67 -8.65
C GLU A 168 -12.19 27.43 -7.74
N HIS A 169 -13.28 26.80 -7.31
CA HIS A 169 -13.24 25.61 -6.46
C HIS A 169 -12.63 24.38 -7.14
N ARG A 170 -12.44 24.40 -8.47
CA ARG A 170 -11.67 23.35 -9.16
C ARG A 170 -10.21 23.31 -8.71
N ASN A 171 -9.70 24.40 -8.15
CA ASN A 171 -8.35 24.46 -7.57
C ASN A 171 -8.32 24.09 -6.08
N ASP A 172 -9.47 23.86 -5.45
CA ASP A 172 -9.51 23.46 -4.05
C ASP A 172 -8.83 22.11 -3.85
N PRO A 173 -8.11 21.91 -2.74
CA PRO A 173 -7.27 20.73 -2.55
C PRO A 173 -8.05 19.42 -2.57
N LEU A 174 -9.33 19.41 -2.20
CA LEU A 174 -10.16 18.20 -2.30
C LEU A 174 -10.52 17.87 -3.75
N PHE A 175 -10.78 18.88 -4.59
CA PHE A 175 -11.06 18.66 -6.02
C PHE A 175 -9.81 18.06 -6.69
N VAL A 176 -8.65 18.67 -6.44
CA VAL A 176 -7.37 18.18 -6.96
C VAL A 176 -7.04 16.78 -6.44
N ALA A 177 -7.39 16.44 -5.19
CA ALA A 177 -7.23 15.09 -4.67
C ALA A 177 -8.17 14.06 -5.34
N LEU A 178 -9.38 14.47 -5.76
CA LEU A 178 -10.27 13.62 -6.57
C LEU A 178 -9.69 13.41 -7.98
N GLU A 179 -9.11 14.45 -8.59
CA GLU A 179 -8.38 14.32 -9.85
C GLU A 179 -7.19 13.36 -9.72
N ALA A 180 -6.41 13.48 -8.64
CA ALA A 180 -5.30 12.57 -8.34
C ALA A 180 -5.79 11.12 -8.19
N PHE A 181 -6.89 10.90 -7.45
CA PHE A 181 -7.50 9.57 -7.30
C PHE A 181 -7.91 8.97 -8.65
N ALA A 182 -8.55 9.76 -9.50
CA ALA A 182 -8.95 9.33 -10.85
C ALA A 182 -7.72 8.99 -11.71
N ALA A 183 -6.69 9.84 -11.66
CA ALA A 183 -5.45 9.68 -12.41
C ALA A 183 -4.68 8.40 -12.00
N PHE A 184 -4.59 8.09 -10.71
CA PHE A 184 -3.89 6.91 -10.20
C PHE A 184 -4.51 5.57 -10.62
N GLY A 185 -5.83 5.51 -10.78
CA GLY A 185 -6.52 4.30 -11.24
C GLY A 185 -6.77 4.25 -12.74
N SER A 186 -6.58 5.36 -13.46
CA SER A 186 -6.74 5.39 -14.91
C SER A 186 -5.61 4.64 -15.60
N ARG A 187 -5.95 3.88 -16.64
CA ARG A 187 -4.96 3.15 -17.46
C ARG A 187 -4.27 4.02 -18.51
N THR A 188 -4.75 5.24 -18.72
CA THR A 188 -4.30 6.14 -19.78
C THR A 188 -3.42 7.27 -19.27
N ILE A 189 -3.41 7.50 -17.95
CA ILE A 189 -2.65 8.56 -17.30
C ILE A 189 -1.38 7.98 -16.67
N THR A 190 -0.29 8.73 -16.73
CA THR A 190 0.98 8.32 -16.13
C THR A 190 0.97 8.51 -14.62
N ALA A 191 1.68 7.64 -13.90
CA ALA A 191 1.86 7.77 -12.45
C ALA A 191 2.52 9.12 -12.09
N GLU A 192 3.43 9.64 -12.91
CA GLU A 192 4.08 10.94 -12.71
C GLU A 192 3.06 12.10 -12.67
N HIS A 193 2.09 12.09 -13.58
CA HIS A 193 1.04 13.11 -13.58
C HIS A 193 0.13 12.98 -12.34
N ALA A 194 -0.24 11.75 -11.97
CA ALA A 194 -1.03 11.49 -10.77
C ALA A 194 -0.30 11.94 -9.49
N ILE A 195 1.01 11.70 -9.40
CA ILE A 195 1.87 12.17 -8.30
C ILE A 195 1.88 13.70 -8.24
N THR A 196 1.98 14.38 -9.39
CA THR A 196 1.96 15.85 -9.44
C THR A 196 0.65 16.43 -8.86
N LEU A 197 -0.49 15.83 -9.21
CA LEU A 197 -1.79 16.22 -8.65
C LEU A 197 -1.86 15.94 -7.14
N LEU A 198 -1.38 14.77 -6.72
CA LEU A 198 -1.32 14.42 -5.30
C LEU A 198 -0.45 15.40 -4.51
N ASP A 199 0.74 15.74 -4.99
CA ASP A 199 1.63 16.67 -4.31
C ASP A 199 1.02 18.08 -4.25
N LYS A 200 0.31 18.52 -5.30
CA LYS A 200 -0.45 19.79 -5.29
C LYS A 200 -1.52 19.79 -4.18
N ALA A 201 -2.31 18.73 -4.08
CA ALA A 201 -3.34 18.61 -3.04
C ALA A 201 -2.72 18.47 -1.64
N TRP A 202 -1.65 17.67 -1.51
CA TRP A 202 -0.96 17.38 -0.26
C TRP A 202 -0.23 18.60 0.30
N ALA A 203 0.41 19.41 -0.55
CA ALA A 203 1.17 20.58 -0.12
C ALA A 203 0.29 21.82 0.13
N SER A 204 -1.01 21.75 -0.15
CA SER A 204 -1.91 22.90 0.03
C SER A 204 -2.01 23.32 1.50
N PRO A 205 -1.89 24.62 1.83
CA PRO A 205 -2.10 25.12 3.19
C PRO A 205 -3.56 24.99 3.66
N GLN A 206 -4.50 24.82 2.74
CA GLN A 206 -5.93 24.62 3.02
C GLN A 206 -6.30 23.13 3.11
N ARG A 207 -5.31 22.22 3.15
CA ARG A 207 -5.53 20.78 3.21
C ARG A 207 -6.27 20.39 4.49
N THR A 208 -7.44 19.80 4.33
CA THR A 208 -8.24 19.23 5.43
C THR A 208 -7.90 17.76 5.65
N LEU A 209 -8.42 17.17 6.72
CA LEU A 209 -8.34 15.73 6.99
C LEU A 209 -8.92 14.89 5.84
N HIS A 210 -9.98 15.37 5.17
CA HIS A 210 -10.59 14.67 4.03
C HIS A 210 -9.70 14.64 2.79
N VAL A 211 -8.92 15.70 2.56
CA VAL A 211 -7.91 15.71 1.50
C VAL A 211 -6.82 14.69 1.80
N VAL A 212 -6.35 14.62 3.06
CA VAL A 212 -5.34 13.64 3.49
C VAL A 212 -5.84 12.20 3.27
N ASP A 213 -7.05 11.87 3.75
CA ASP A 213 -7.66 10.55 3.53
C ASP A 213 -7.76 10.23 2.04
N LEU A 214 -8.25 11.18 1.24
CA LEU A 214 -8.42 10.96 -0.19
C LEU A 214 -7.09 10.72 -0.91
N CYS A 215 -6.03 11.48 -0.60
CA CYS A 215 -4.69 11.27 -1.18
C CYS A 215 -4.11 9.90 -0.78
N LEU A 216 -4.24 9.48 0.48
CA LEU A 216 -3.78 8.16 0.91
C LEU A 216 -4.60 7.03 0.28
N ASN A 217 -5.90 7.24 0.10
CA ASN A 217 -6.77 6.32 -0.60
C ASN A 217 -6.37 6.19 -2.07
N ALA A 218 -6.06 7.31 -2.73
CA ALA A 218 -5.58 7.33 -4.12
C ALA A 218 -4.31 6.48 -4.29
N LEU A 219 -3.32 6.65 -3.40
CA LEU A 219 -2.10 5.84 -3.41
C LEU A 219 -2.37 4.35 -3.18
N ALA A 220 -3.26 4.02 -2.25
CA ALA A 220 -3.62 2.63 -1.96
C ALA A 220 -4.43 1.97 -3.08
N ALA A 221 -5.21 2.74 -3.82
CA ALA A 221 -6.05 2.26 -4.94
C ALA A 221 -5.36 2.32 -6.30
N ALA A 222 -4.17 2.93 -6.38
CA ALA A 222 -3.45 3.14 -7.62
C ALA A 222 -3.09 1.83 -8.33
N ALA A 223 -3.05 1.87 -9.66
CA ALA A 223 -2.37 0.85 -10.44
C ALA A 223 -0.89 0.77 -10.00
N PRO A 224 -0.26 -0.42 -9.92
CA PRO A 224 1.11 -0.54 -9.42
C PRO A 224 2.11 0.34 -10.19
N PHE A 225 2.93 1.10 -9.46
CA PHE A 225 4.02 1.90 -10.01
C PHE A 225 5.26 1.87 -9.09
N GLU A 226 6.42 2.21 -9.64
CA GLU A 226 7.68 2.24 -8.88
C GLU A 226 7.64 3.29 -7.77
N GLY A 227 7.98 2.89 -6.54
CA GLY A 227 7.97 3.79 -5.38
C GLY A 227 6.60 4.01 -4.73
N GLN A 228 5.52 3.37 -5.21
CA GLN A 228 4.18 3.48 -4.62
C GLN A 228 4.17 3.15 -3.11
N ALA A 229 4.85 2.08 -2.72
CA ALA A 229 4.91 1.61 -1.33
C ALA A 229 5.54 2.66 -0.39
N ASP A 230 6.70 3.19 -0.78
CA ASP A 230 7.42 4.18 0.00
C ASP A 230 6.70 5.52 0.05
N LEU A 231 6.05 5.91 -1.04
CA LEU A 231 5.23 7.13 -1.08
C LEU A 231 4.01 6.99 -0.14
N LEU A 232 3.26 5.88 -0.22
CA LEU A 232 2.12 5.62 0.68
C LEU A 232 2.58 5.60 2.14
N ARG A 233 3.66 4.87 2.45
CA ARG A 233 4.20 4.76 3.80
C ARG A 233 4.58 6.15 4.35
N THR A 234 5.39 6.91 3.62
CA THR A 234 5.87 8.24 4.06
C THR A 234 4.71 9.21 4.30
N ARG A 235 3.75 9.28 3.37
CA ARG A 235 2.58 10.16 3.53
C ARG A 235 1.67 9.72 4.67
N ALA A 236 1.52 8.41 4.89
CA ALA A 236 0.73 7.91 6.00
C ALA A 236 1.42 8.13 7.36
N GLU A 237 2.76 8.06 7.44
CA GLU A 237 3.55 8.44 8.63
C GLU A 237 3.30 9.91 9.00
N GLU A 238 3.37 10.83 8.02
CA GLU A 238 3.04 12.24 8.20
C GLU A 238 1.60 12.43 8.71
N ALA A 239 0.64 11.70 8.14
CA ALA A 239 -0.76 11.79 8.55
C ALA A 239 -1.02 11.26 9.97
N VAL A 240 -0.39 10.15 10.36
CA VAL A 240 -0.47 9.62 11.74
C VAL A 240 0.13 10.60 12.74
N ALA A 241 1.26 11.23 12.39
CA ALA A 241 1.88 12.24 13.25
C ALA A 241 0.98 13.47 13.47
N ALA A 242 0.25 13.90 12.43
CA ALA A 242 -0.67 15.03 12.50
C ALA A 242 -2.02 14.67 13.18
N PHE A 243 -2.46 13.43 13.06
CA PHE A 243 -3.78 12.97 13.54
C PHE A 243 -3.67 11.59 14.24
N PRO A 244 -3.09 11.55 15.46
CA PRO A 244 -2.73 10.29 16.14
C PRO A 244 -3.93 9.45 16.61
N ASP A 245 -5.13 10.02 16.65
CA ASP A 245 -6.34 9.28 17.04
C ASP A 245 -7.14 8.75 15.83
N ASN A 246 -6.68 9.02 14.60
CA ASN A 246 -7.38 8.61 13.39
C ASN A 246 -6.98 7.21 12.92
N HIS A 247 -7.84 6.23 13.20
CA HIS A 247 -7.64 4.83 12.84
C HIS A 247 -7.43 4.59 11.33
N ILE A 248 -7.99 5.42 10.45
CA ILE A 248 -7.85 5.27 8.99
C ILE A 248 -6.40 5.50 8.56
N PHE A 249 -5.69 6.43 9.19
CA PHE A 249 -4.30 6.72 8.82
C PHE A 249 -3.34 5.63 9.28
N TYR A 250 -3.58 5.02 10.44
CA TYR A 250 -2.86 3.80 10.84
C TYR A 250 -3.13 2.65 9.87
N PHE A 251 -4.38 2.46 9.43
CA PHE A 251 -4.71 1.45 8.43
C PHE A 251 -3.93 1.68 7.11
N ARG A 252 -3.85 2.93 6.63
CA ARG A 252 -3.07 3.28 5.43
C ARG A 252 -1.56 3.10 5.62
N LEU A 253 -1.05 3.42 6.81
CA LEU A 253 0.35 3.22 7.15
C LEU A 253 0.73 1.73 7.16
N ALA A 254 -0.10 0.90 7.78
CA ALA A 254 0.11 -0.55 7.79
C ALA A 254 0.11 -1.13 6.37
N ALA A 255 -0.79 -0.67 5.50
CA ALA A 255 -0.80 -1.05 4.09
C ALA A 255 0.50 -0.64 3.37
N GLY A 256 0.97 0.60 3.58
CA GLY A 256 2.26 1.07 3.03
C GLY A 256 3.45 0.24 3.51
N GLN A 257 3.53 -0.04 4.82
CA GLN A 257 4.58 -0.87 5.42
C GLN A 257 4.55 -2.31 4.86
N ARG A 258 3.36 -2.91 4.70
CA ARG A 258 3.20 -4.21 4.04
C ARG A 258 3.71 -4.18 2.60
N MET A 259 3.35 -3.16 1.84
CA MET A 259 3.81 -3.01 0.45
C MET A 259 5.34 -2.87 0.37
N SER A 260 5.96 -2.22 1.34
CA SER A 260 7.43 -2.15 1.50
C SER A 260 8.05 -3.42 2.10
N ARG A 261 7.25 -4.49 2.34
CA ARG A 261 7.63 -5.77 2.95
C ARG A 261 8.11 -5.69 4.41
N ASP A 262 7.84 -4.58 5.09
CA ASP A 262 8.09 -4.44 6.53
C ASP A 262 6.89 -4.99 7.33
N CYS A 263 6.73 -6.31 7.29
CA CYS A 263 5.54 -6.97 7.83
C CYS A 263 5.48 -6.94 9.37
N ASP A 264 6.62 -6.89 10.07
CA ASP A 264 6.62 -6.84 11.53
C ASP A 264 6.09 -5.49 12.02
N THR A 265 6.60 -4.36 11.50
CA THR A 265 6.07 -3.03 11.82
C THR A 265 4.62 -2.87 11.38
N ALA A 266 4.26 -3.43 10.21
CA ALA A 266 2.88 -3.38 9.72
C ALA A 266 1.88 -4.06 10.67
N LEU A 267 2.26 -5.16 11.34
CA LEU A 267 1.41 -5.84 12.32
C LEU A 267 1.10 -4.97 13.54
N ASP A 268 2.11 -4.31 14.10
CA ASP A 268 1.92 -3.41 15.24
C ASP A 268 1.03 -2.20 14.87
N THR A 269 1.22 -1.69 13.65
CA THR A 269 0.44 -0.56 13.13
C THR A 269 -1.03 -0.94 12.88
N ILE A 270 -1.32 -2.09 12.27
CA ILE A 270 -2.72 -2.52 12.02
C ILE A 270 -3.43 -2.88 13.32
N ASP A 271 -2.74 -3.46 14.30
CA ASP A 271 -3.30 -3.73 15.63
C ASP A 271 -3.61 -2.41 16.38
N THR A 272 -2.85 -1.35 16.12
CA THR A 272 -3.18 0.01 16.60
C THR A 272 -4.42 0.58 15.92
N ALA A 273 -4.53 0.44 14.59
CA ALA A 273 -5.73 0.84 13.85
C ALA A 273 -6.99 0.13 14.37
N LEU A 274 -6.91 -1.17 14.67
CA LEU A 274 -8.01 -1.96 15.24
C LEU A 274 -8.40 -1.51 16.65
N ARG A 275 -7.44 -1.09 17.49
CA ARG A 275 -7.72 -0.55 18.83
C ARG A 275 -8.41 0.81 18.79
N LEU A 276 -8.05 1.66 17.84
CA LEU A 276 -8.65 2.99 17.64
C LEU A 276 -9.99 2.94 16.90
N LEU A 277 -10.35 1.81 16.29
CA LEU A 277 -11.61 1.66 15.57
C LEU A 277 -12.80 1.91 16.53
N PRO A 278 -13.66 2.90 16.27
CA PRO A 278 -14.74 3.23 17.18
C PRO A 278 -15.67 2.05 17.44
N ALA A 279 -15.92 1.74 18.72
CA ALA A 279 -16.85 0.67 19.13
C ALA A 279 -18.30 0.96 18.72
N THR A 280 -18.61 2.22 18.40
CA THR A 280 -19.92 2.69 17.96
C THR A 280 -19.78 3.42 16.63
N GLY A 281 -20.35 2.84 15.59
CA GLY A 281 -20.68 3.49 14.33
C GLY A 281 -22.06 3.00 13.89
N ASN A 282 -22.68 3.66 12.90
CA ASN A 282 -23.91 3.16 12.29
C ASN A 282 -23.72 1.67 11.94
N ARG A 283 -24.47 0.77 12.57
CA ARG A 283 -24.08 -0.65 12.82
C ARG A 283 -23.58 -1.42 11.58
N GLY A 284 -24.01 -1.03 10.38
CA GLY A 284 -23.54 -1.60 9.12
C GLY A 284 -22.10 -1.23 8.74
N SER A 285 -21.65 0.00 8.98
CA SER A 285 -20.30 0.45 8.57
C SER A 285 -19.19 -0.08 9.48
N HIS A 286 -19.45 -0.23 10.78
CA HIS A 286 -18.44 -0.75 11.73
C HIS A 286 -18.00 -2.17 11.37
N LYS A 287 -18.96 -3.09 11.12
CA LYS A 287 -18.65 -4.48 10.77
C LYS A 287 -17.85 -4.57 9.48
N LEU A 288 -18.24 -3.83 8.44
CA LEU A 288 -17.53 -3.81 7.16
C LEU A 288 -16.09 -3.27 7.30
N LEU A 289 -15.90 -2.20 8.07
CA LEU A 289 -14.57 -1.65 8.35
C LEU A 289 -13.72 -2.62 9.15
N GLN A 290 -14.28 -3.27 10.17
CA GLN A 290 -13.56 -4.28 10.95
C GLN A 290 -13.11 -5.45 10.09
N GLU A 291 -13.99 -5.97 9.22
CA GLU A 291 -13.66 -7.04 8.28
C GLU A 291 -12.52 -6.62 7.32
N GLN A 292 -12.54 -5.37 6.85
CA GLN A 292 -11.46 -4.83 6.02
C GLN A 292 -10.11 -4.78 6.76
N TYR A 293 -10.12 -4.40 8.04
CA TYR A 293 -8.90 -4.28 8.84
C TYR A 293 -8.33 -5.66 9.19
N LEU A 294 -9.20 -6.61 9.51
CA LEU A 294 -8.81 -8.00 9.74
C LEU A 294 -8.24 -8.64 8.47
N ARG A 295 -8.84 -8.40 7.31
CA ARG A 295 -8.30 -8.88 6.03
C ARG A 295 -6.91 -8.32 5.75
N GLU A 296 -6.70 -7.03 5.99
CA GLU A 296 -5.38 -6.42 5.82
C GLU A 296 -4.37 -7.05 6.78
N ARG A 297 -4.76 -7.27 8.04
CA ARG A 297 -3.93 -7.97 9.03
C ARG A 297 -3.56 -9.38 8.58
N ASP A 298 -4.49 -10.15 8.02
CA ASP A 298 -4.23 -11.50 7.49
C ASP A 298 -3.21 -11.44 6.34
N MET A 299 -3.36 -10.49 5.40
CA MET A 299 -2.40 -10.29 4.31
C MET A 299 -0.99 -9.94 4.81
N ILE A 300 -0.88 -9.16 5.89
CA ILE A 300 0.41 -8.87 6.54
C ILE A 300 1.03 -10.15 7.12
N GLN A 301 0.21 -10.97 7.80
CA GLN A 301 0.68 -12.24 8.39
C GLN A 301 1.17 -13.22 7.31
N GLU A 302 0.44 -13.34 6.19
CA GLU A 302 0.87 -14.15 5.05
C GLU A 302 2.21 -13.65 4.47
N GLY A 303 2.35 -12.33 4.28
CA GLY A 303 3.60 -11.71 3.82
C GLY A 303 4.79 -12.02 4.74
N ARG A 304 4.57 -12.01 6.06
CA ARG A 304 5.57 -12.38 7.06
C ARG A 304 5.99 -13.85 6.96
N GLN A 305 5.03 -14.77 6.81
CA GLN A 305 5.31 -16.20 6.67
C GLN A 305 6.11 -16.50 5.40
N LEU A 306 5.75 -15.84 4.28
CA LEU A 306 6.49 -15.94 3.02
C LEU A 306 7.93 -15.42 3.15
N ALA A 307 8.13 -14.31 3.86
CA ALA A 307 9.46 -13.77 4.12
C ALA A 307 10.32 -14.75 4.93
N GLN A 308 9.76 -15.36 5.99
CA GLN A 308 10.43 -16.36 6.82
C GLN A 308 10.81 -17.61 6.00
N TRP A 309 9.88 -18.18 5.24
CA TRP A 309 10.17 -19.32 4.37
C TRP A 309 11.27 -18.97 3.37
N SER A 310 11.20 -17.82 2.69
CA SER A 310 12.23 -17.40 1.73
C SER A 310 13.62 -17.24 2.36
N ALA A 311 13.69 -16.89 3.65
CA ALA A 311 14.95 -16.75 4.38
C ALA A 311 15.53 -18.14 4.72
N GLU A 312 14.69 -19.07 5.18
CA GLU A 312 15.10 -20.45 5.41
C GLU A 312 15.57 -21.15 4.15
N GLU A 313 14.88 -20.94 3.02
CA GLU A 313 15.26 -21.54 1.75
C GLU A 313 16.59 -20.99 1.24
N ARG A 314 16.80 -19.67 1.35
CA ARG A 314 18.11 -19.05 1.06
C ARG A 314 19.21 -19.60 1.96
N GLN A 315 18.93 -19.83 3.24
CA GLN A 315 19.91 -20.42 4.16
C GLN A 315 20.23 -21.87 3.79
N ARG A 316 19.22 -22.68 3.44
CA ARG A 316 19.39 -24.05 2.94
C ARG A 316 20.22 -24.08 1.66
N TRP A 317 19.91 -23.20 0.70
CA TRP A 317 20.67 -23.06 -0.54
C TRP A 317 22.13 -22.69 -0.27
N ALA A 318 22.37 -21.67 0.57
CA ALA A 318 23.72 -21.25 0.94
C ALA A 318 24.53 -22.37 1.62
N ALA A 319 23.88 -23.17 2.49
CA ALA A 319 24.51 -24.33 3.12
C ALA A 319 24.85 -25.43 2.10
N GLN A 320 23.97 -25.69 1.14
CA GLN A 320 24.20 -26.66 0.08
C GLN A 320 25.31 -26.22 -0.88
N GLU A 321 25.36 -24.94 -1.24
CA GLU A 321 26.43 -24.34 -2.04
C GLU A 321 27.79 -24.49 -1.33
N ALA A 322 27.83 -24.23 -0.01
CA ALA A 322 29.03 -24.42 0.81
C ALA A 322 29.47 -25.89 0.87
N SER A 323 28.53 -26.82 1.06
CA SER A 323 28.82 -28.27 1.03
C SER A 323 29.32 -28.74 -0.34
N ASN A 324 28.73 -28.24 -1.43
CA ASN A 324 29.16 -28.56 -2.79
C ASN A 324 30.55 -28.00 -3.10
N ALA A 325 30.86 -26.79 -2.62
CA ALA A 325 32.20 -26.22 -2.74
C ALA A 325 33.25 -27.06 -2.00
N ASP A 326 32.92 -27.59 -0.82
CA ASP A 326 33.81 -28.47 -0.05
C ASP A 326 34.02 -29.84 -0.72
N LEU A 327 32.95 -30.44 -1.26
CA LEU A 327 33.04 -31.65 -2.07
C LEU A 327 33.92 -31.44 -3.31
N ARG A 328 33.75 -30.32 -4.03
CA ARG A 328 34.60 -29.99 -5.19
C ARG A 328 36.08 -29.86 -4.79
N ARG A 329 36.38 -29.23 -3.66
CA ARG A 329 37.77 -29.16 -3.13
C ARG A 329 38.32 -30.54 -2.80
N THR A 330 37.51 -31.39 -2.17
CA THR A 330 37.90 -32.76 -1.81
C THR A 330 38.16 -33.61 -3.05
N LEU A 331 37.29 -33.54 -4.05
CA LEU A 331 37.47 -34.24 -5.33
C LEU A 331 38.72 -33.73 -6.06
N GLN A 332 38.95 -32.42 -6.15
CA GLN A 332 40.16 -31.86 -6.75
C GLN A 332 41.43 -32.36 -6.05
N ASN A 333 41.44 -32.39 -4.71
CA ASN A 333 42.57 -32.91 -3.94
C ASN A 333 42.78 -34.42 -4.16
N SER A 334 41.69 -35.20 -4.29
CA SER A 334 41.75 -36.63 -4.57
C SER A 334 42.25 -36.92 -5.99
N THR A 335 41.80 -36.16 -7.00
CA THR A 335 42.25 -36.32 -8.39
C THR A 335 43.74 -36.00 -8.53
N VAL A 336 44.24 -34.98 -7.82
CA VAL A 336 45.69 -34.68 -7.78
C VAL A 336 46.48 -35.86 -7.21
N ARG A 337 46.03 -36.46 -6.10
CA ARG A 337 46.68 -37.65 -5.53
C ARG A 337 46.59 -38.88 -6.42
N ALA A 338 45.48 -39.08 -7.13
CA ALA A 338 45.34 -40.19 -8.07
C ALA A 338 46.28 -40.05 -9.27
N ILE A 339 46.42 -38.83 -9.83
CA ILE A 339 47.38 -38.54 -10.90
C ILE A 339 48.82 -38.78 -10.42
N GLU A 340 49.17 -38.33 -9.20
CA GLU A 340 50.47 -38.62 -8.59
C GLU A 340 50.75 -40.14 -8.53
N LEU A 341 49.79 -40.92 -8.02
CA LEU A 341 49.96 -42.35 -7.83
C LEU A 341 50.11 -43.11 -9.16
N VAL A 342 49.31 -42.77 -10.17
CA VAL A 342 49.42 -43.34 -11.53
C VAL A 342 50.77 -43.02 -12.14
N THR A 343 51.23 -41.77 -12.03
CA THR A 343 52.52 -41.34 -12.60
C THR A 343 53.70 -42.11 -11.97
N VAL A 344 53.69 -42.31 -10.65
CA VAL A 344 54.70 -43.12 -9.95
C VAL A 344 54.64 -44.59 -10.39
N PHE A 345 53.44 -45.18 -10.49
CA PHE A 345 53.28 -46.57 -10.94
C PHE A 345 53.75 -46.78 -12.38
N THR A 346 53.38 -45.89 -13.31
CA THR A 346 53.80 -45.98 -14.71
C THR A 346 55.33 -45.88 -14.83
N ALA A 347 55.97 -44.98 -14.07
CA ALA A 347 57.42 -44.89 -14.01
C ALA A 347 58.07 -46.17 -13.47
N ALA A 348 57.50 -46.77 -12.43
CA ALA A 348 57.98 -48.03 -11.86
C ALA A 348 57.85 -49.21 -12.83
N ILE A 349 56.72 -49.32 -13.56
CA ILE A 349 56.52 -50.36 -14.57
C ILE A 349 57.48 -50.17 -15.74
N ALA A 350 57.60 -48.96 -16.28
CA ALA A 350 58.53 -48.65 -17.37
C ALA A 350 59.97 -49.02 -16.98
N PHE A 351 60.35 -48.75 -15.74
CA PHE A 351 61.63 -49.17 -15.20
C PHE A 351 61.77 -50.69 -15.12
N ALA A 352 60.79 -51.38 -14.55
CA ALA A 352 60.83 -52.84 -14.41
C ALA A 352 60.98 -53.51 -15.78
N VAL A 353 60.17 -53.10 -16.77
CA VAL A 353 60.22 -53.59 -18.15
C VAL A 353 61.57 -53.26 -18.81
N GLY A 354 62.06 -52.02 -18.68
CA GLY A 354 63.36 -51.62 -19.20
C GLY A 354 64.51 -52.42 -18.59
N SER A 355 64.47 -52.65 -17.28
CA SER A 355 65.48 -53.47 -16.59
C SER A 355 65.46 -54.93 -17.04
N LEU A 356 64.25 -55.48 -17.28
CA LEU A 356 64.03 -56.87 -17.69
C LEU A 356 64.50 -57.10 -19.14
N GLN A 357 64.19 -56.19 -20.05
CA GLN A 357 64.63 -56.26 -21.45
C GLN A 357 66.15 -56.30 -21.56
N VAL A 358 66.86 -55.50 -20.76
CA VAL A 358 68.33 -55.49 -20.81
C VAL A 358 68.94 -56.71 -20.12
N THR A 359 68.26 -57.31 -19.14
CA THR A 359 68.72 -58.58 -18.56
C THR A 359 68.48 -59.78 -19.50
N LEU A 360 67.38 -59.79 -20.26
CA LEU A 360 67.01 -60.87 -21.18
C LEU A 360 67.77 -60.85 -22.52
N ALA A 361 68.14 -59.69 -23.06
CA ALA A 361 68.85 -59.56 -24.35
C ALA A 361 70.37 -59.87 -24.28
N GLY A 362 70.79 -60.73 -23.35
CA GLY A 362 72.15 -60.79 -22.82
C GLY A 362 73.29 -61.24 -23.76
N THR A 363 74.30 -60.37 -23.90
CA THR A 363 75.74 -60.71 -24.08
C THR A 363 76.67 -59.87 -23.19
N LEU A 364 76.14 -59.15 -22.19
CA LEU A 364 76.91 -58.22 -21.35
C LEU A 364 77.58 -58.91 -20.15
N ALA A 365 78.81 -58.48 -19.84
CA ALA A 365 79.58 -58.95 -18.70
C ALA A 365 78.93 -58.53 -17.36
N VAL A 366 79.12 -59.35 -16.31
CA VAL A 366 78.49 -59.16 -14.98
C VAL A 366 78.77 -57.78 -14.38
N LYS A 367 79.99 -57.26 -14.58
CA LYS A 367 80.39 -55.94 -14.09
C LYS A 367 79.57 -54.81 -14.73
N ASP A 368 79.29 -54.90 -16.02
CA ASP A 368 78.51 -53.89 -16.75
C ASP A 368 77.03 -53.96 -16.36
N ARG A 369 76.50 -55.16 -16.09
CA ARG A 369 75.14 -55.32 -15.53
C ARG A 369 74.97 -54.64 -14.18
N ILE A 370 75.93 -54.81 -13.26
CA ILE A 370 75.87 -54.20 -11.93
C ILE A 370 75.90 -52.67 -12.07
N TRP A 371 76.81 -52.14 -12.89
CA TRP A 371 76.89 -50.71 -13.13
C TRP A 371 75.60 -50.15 -13.74
N MET A 372 75.01 -50.86 -14.69
CA MET A 372 73.77 -50.44 -15.32
C MET A 372 72.58 -50.46 -14.35
N ILE A 373 72.47 -51.47 -13.49
CA ILE A 373 71.45 -51.53 -12.43
C ILE A 373 71.61 -50.37 -11.45
N ILE A 374 72.85 -50.03 -11.07
CA ILE A 374 73.13 -48.90 -10.19
C ILE A 374 72.74 -47.57 -10.88
N THR A 375 73.14 -47.37 -12.14
CA THR A 375 72.83 -46.13 -12.88
C THR A 375 71.32 -45.97 -13.07
N PHE A 376 70.63 -47.04 -13.46
CA PHE A 376 69.19 -47.03 -13.61
C PHE A 376 68.48 -46.82 -12.26
N GLY A 377 68.89 -47.54 -11.21
CA GLY A 377 68.34 -47.38 -9.87
C GLY A 377 68.53 -45.96 -9.32
N ALA A 378 69.71 -45.38 -9.49
CA ALA A 378 70.00 -44.00 -9.12
C ALA A 378 69.17 -42.99 -9.95
N GLY A 379 69.01 -43.22 -11.26
CA GLY A 379 68.16 -42.42 -12.12
C GLY A 379 66.69 -42.45 -11.70
N LEU A 380 66.19 -43.63 -11.32
CA LEU A 380 64.83 -43.80 -10.81
C LEU A 380 64.63 -43.09 -9.46
N LEU A 381 65.60 -43.22 -8.56
CA LEU A 381 65.56 -42.54 -7.26
C LEU A 381 65.56 -41.02 -7.44
N ALA A 382 66.40 -40.51 -8.34
CA ALA A 382 66.43 -39.09 -8.70
C ALA A 382 65.11 -38.63 -9.33
N PHE A 383 64.53 -39.42 -10.23
CA PHE A 383 63.23 -39.12 -10.84
C PHE A 383 62.10 -39.13 -9.81
N ALA A 384 62.06 -40.11 -8.92
CA ALA A 384 61.09 -40.18 -7.83
C ALA A 384 61.22 -38.98 -6.88
N LEU A 385 62.45 -38.59 -6.52
CA LEU A 385 62.70 -37.41 -5.71
C LEU A 385 62.32 -36.11 -6.43
N LEU A 386 62.53 -36.01 -7.75
CA LEU A 386 62.11 -34.87 -8.56
C LEU A 386 60.58 -34.74 -8.64
N ILE A 387 59.88 -35.86 -8.83
CA ILE A 387 58.41 -35.89 -8.79
C ILE A 387 57.95 -35.47 -7.39
N ILE A 388 58.38 -36.16 -6.33
CA ILE A 388 57.96 -35.85 -4.96
C ILE A 388 58.28 -34.39 -4.57
N GLY A 389 59.48 -33.92 -4.87
CA GLY A 389 59.92 -32.55 -4.60
C GLY A 389 59.19 -31.50 -5.42
N GLY A 390 58.96 -31.75 -6.71
CA GLY A 390 58.20 -30.89 -7.60
C GLY A 390 56.75 -30.76 -7.17
N THR A 391 56.10 -31.88 -6.82
CA THR A 391 54.72 -31.85 -6.35
C THR A 391 54.58 -31.23 -4.97
N TRP A 392 55.54 -31.46 -4.06
CA TRP A 392 55.58 -30.78 -2.77
C TRP A 392 55.73 -29.26 -2.93
N TRP A 393 56.57 -28.80 -3.86
CA TRP A 393 56.74 -27.37 -4.12
C TRP A 393 55.44 -26.75 -4.71
N ILE A 394 54.83 -27.40 -5.70
CA ILE A 394 53.59 -26.91 -6.33
C ILE A 394 52.43 -26.88 -5.31
N THR A 395 52.28 -27.92 -4.49
CA THR A 395 51.23 -28.00 -3.47
C THR A 395 51.47 -27.02 -2.31
N ARG A 396 52.73 -26.78 -1.91
CA ARG A 396 53.09 -25.79 -0.88
C ARG A 396 52.81 -24.35 -1.33
N ARG A 397 53.04 -24.01 -2.61
CA ARG A 397 52.72 -22.69 -3.17
C ARG A 397 51.21 -22.40 -3.25
N ARG A 398 50.35 -23.42 -3.30
CA ARG A 398 48.88 -23.26 -3.28
C ARG A 398 48.28 -23.18 -1.88
N ARG A 399 48.99 -23.61 -0.83
CA ARG A 399 48.53 -23.55 0.57
C ARG A 399 48.83 -22.22 1.27
N ASN A 400 49.72 -21.40 0.72
CA ASN A 400 49.98 -20.03 1.16
C ASN A 400 49.66 -19.04 0.02
N PRO A 401 48.38 -18.69 -0.22
CA PRO A 401 48.04 -17.37 -0.73
C PRO A 401 48.21 -16.28 0.35
#